data_AF-A0A2G1WF04-F1
#
_entry.id   AF-A0A2G1WF04-F1
#
_cell.length_a   1.000
_cell.length_b   1.000
_cell.length_c   1.000
_cell.angle_alpha   90.00
_cell.angle_beta   90.00
_cell.angle_gamma   90.00
#
_symmetry.space_group_name_H-M   'P 1'
#
loop_
_entity.id
_entity.type
_entity.pdbx_description
1 polymer ?
#
loop_
_entity_poly.entity_id
_entity_poly.type
_entity_poly.pdbx_seq_one_letter_code
_entity_poly.pdbx_strand_id
1 'polypeptide(L)'
;MVVTLPPSVLDRYRRFSRFNSPYPAHDDGCAIDLYPDGEAGISPVAGVVRETRTVGCPDRSYAADEDHLIVVELDDDWCRRAGAAPGTLARILHVVPAVSPGDRIAVGDALGPLTRSGFFGRWVDDHVHLGFRPPGANALRASGSLPVDVDVPVEGVRWDGTGTVVERGPTHVVLDAPVHPAPDRRFAALASDRGVPVDGGLAHYAGGGAFDALADGTAVSLWGTRVGVASGRGLSWDPVDLLANGDRVVGLSLFAARGDGLGAKVVCPDSQFELGEAVSLALSPSDDPIRLGVG
;
A
#
# COMPACT_ATOMS: atom_id res chain seq x y z
N MET A 1 5.79 -7.22 -19.39
CA MET A 1 5.27 -8.35 -18.59
C MET A 1 4.77 -7.78 -17.28
N VAL A 2 3.58 -8.15 -16.85
CA VAL A 2 2.96 -7.72 -15.60
C VAL A 2 2.69 -8.97 -14.78
N VAL A 3 2.97 -8.94 -13.48
CA VAL A 3 2.67 -10.04 -12.56
C VAL A 3 1.37 -9.73 -11.84
N THR A 4 0.35 -10.56 -12.05
CA THR A 4 -0.99 -10.35 -11.51
C THR A 4 -1.24 -11.28 -10.33
N LEU A 5 -1.52 -10.70 -9.16
CA LEU A 5 -1.84 -11.47 -7.96
C LEU A 5 -3.28 -11.98 -7.99
N PRO A 6 -3.50 -13.30 -7.85
CA PRO A 6 -4.84 -13.87 -7.86
C PRO A 6 -5.58 -13.66 -6.52
N PRO A 7 -6.91 -13.81 -6.49
CA PRO A 7 -7.70 -13.74 -5.26
C PRO A 7 -7.18 -14.64 -4.14
N SER A 8 -6.74 -15.87 -4.48
CA SER A 8 -6.20 -16.83 -3.50
C SER A 8 -4.98 -16.33 -2.71
N VAL A 9 -4.28 -15.32 -3.22
CA VAL A 9 -3.20 -14.62 -2.52
C VAL A 9 -3.78 -13.47 -1.70
N LEU A 10 -4.55 -12.58 -2.32
CA LEU A 10 -5.05 -11.36 -1.69
C LEU A 10 -6.03 -11.64 -0.54
N ASP A 11 -6.78 -12.74 -0.61
CA ASP A 11 -7.67 -13.23 0.45
C ASP A 11 -6.94 -13.64 1.75
N ARG A 12 -5.60 -13.54 1.80
CA ARG A 12 -4.80 -13.72 3.01
C ARG A 12 -4.54 -12.41 3.76
N TYR A 13 -4.86 -11.27 3.16
CA TYR A 13 -4.54 -9.94 3.69
C TYR A 13 -5.80 -9.14 3.95
N ARG A 14 -5.81 -8.31 4.98
CA ARG A 14 -6.93 -7.41 5.29
C ARG A 14 -6.95 -6.19 4.40
N ARG A 15 -5.77 -5.73 4.00
CA ARG A 15 -5.59 -4.56 3.13
C ARG A 15 -4.47 -4.82 2.13
N PHE A 16 -4.48 -4.07 1.04
CA PHE A 16 -3.33 -3.94 0.16
C PHE A 16 -3.29 -2.57 -0.51
N SER A 17 -2.09 -2.17 -0.94
CA SER A 17 -1.89 -0.97 -1.72
C SER A 17 -0.75 -1.15 -2.70
N ARG A 18 -0.94 -0.66 -3.93
CA ARG A 18 0.11 -0.57 -4.95
C ARG A 18 0.81 0.79 -4.93
N PHE A 19 0.21 1.81 -4.33
CA PHE A 19 0.67 3.20 -4.46
C PHE A 19 0.86 3.96 -3.12
N ASN A 20 0.49 3.39 -1.97
CA ASN A 20 0.57 4.06 -0.65
C ASN A 20 1.90 3.74 0.05
N SER A 21 3.01 4.10 -0.59
CA SER A 21 4.35 3.77 -0.10
C SER A 21 5.36 4.85 -0.52
N PRO A 22 6.39 5.13 0.30
CA PRO A 22 7.47 6.04 -0.09
C PRO A 22 8.47 5.41 -1.07
N TYR A 23 8.34 4.11 -1.38
CA TYR A 23 9.28 3.40 -2.24
C TYR A 23 9.02 3.71 -3.72
N PRO A 24 10.05 4.08 -4.52
CA PRO A 24 9.86 4.42 -5.94
C PRO A 24 9.24 3.32 -6.80
N ALA A 25 9.32 2.06 -6.37
CA ALA A 25 8.64 0.97 -7.07
C ALA A 25 7.12 1.13 -7.10
N HIS A 26 6.53 1.86 -6.15
CA HIS A 26 5.10 2.11 -6.08
C HIS A 26 4.63 3.20 -7.03
N ASP A 27 5.50 4.16 -7.41
CA ASP A 27 5.14 5.25 -8.33
C ASP A 27 4.58 4.72 -9.68
N ASP A 28 5.15 3.62 -10.15
CA ASP A 28 4.73 2.94 -11.39
C ASP A 28 3.98 1.62 -11.13
N GLY A 29 3.51 1.37 -9.91
CA GLY A 29 2.79 0.15 -9.51
C GLY A 29 3.61 -1.13 -9.70
N CYS A 30 4.93 -1.06 -9.53
CA CYS A 30 5.87 -2.18 -9.65
C CYS A 30 6.16 -2.87 -8.30
N ALA A 31 5.37 -2.56 -7.29
CA ALA A 31 5.33 -3.23 -6.00
C ALA A 31 3.92 -3.18 -5.41
N ILE A 32 3.70 -3.98 -4.37
CA ILE A 32 2.45 -3.99 -3.60
C ILE A 32 2.77 -4.26 -2.14
N ASP A 33 2.14 -3.47 -1.26
CA ASP A 33 2.19 -3.65 0.17
C ASP A 33 0.94 -4.43 0.62
N LEU A 34 1.16 -5.53 1.33
CA LEU A 34 0.14 -6.50 1.73
C LEU A 34 0.06 -6.55 3.26
N TYR A 35 -1.11 -6.26 3.83
CA TYR A 35 -1.27 -6.11 5.29
C TYR A 35 -1.98 -7.34 5.87
N PRO A 36 -1.25 -8.26 6.54
CA PRO A 36 -1.85 -9.49 7.06
C PRO A 36 -2.75 -9.24 8.28
N ASP A 37 -3.48 -10.29 8.68
CA ASP A 37 -4.13 -10.32 9.97
C ASP A 37 -3.15 -10.80 11.05
N GLY A 38 -2.55 -9.86 11.78
CA GLY A 38 -1.59 -10.12 12.85
C GLY A 38 -0.17 -9.65 12.53
N GLU A 39 0.78 -10.10 13.35
CA GLU A 39 2.18 -9.67 13.32
C GLU A 39 3.09 -10.61 12.50
N ALA A 40 2.54 -11.66 11.89
CA ALA A 40 3.31 -12.59 11.06
C ALA A 40 3.34 -12.13 9.61
N GLY A 41 4.54 -12.10 9.01
CA GLY A 41 4.71 -12.01 7.57
C GLY A 41 4.26 -13.29 6.90
N ILE A 42 3.20 -13.21 6.11
CA ILE A 42 2.61 -14.34 5.38
C ILE A 42 3.10 -14.31 3.93
N SER A 43 3.51 -15.46 3.40
CA SER A 43 4.00 -15.56 2.03
C SER A 43 2.89 -15.33 0.99
N PRO A 44 3.06 -14.35 0.09
CA PRO A 44 2.14 -14.14 -1.03
C PRO A 44 2.44 -15.04 -2.24
N VAL A 45 3.51 -15.83 -2.18
CA VAL A 45 4.05 -16.59 -3.31
C VAL A 45 4.33 -18.04 -2.92
N ALA A 46 4.43 -18.91 -3.93
CA ALA A 46 4.91 -20.28 -3.77
C ALA A 46 6.20 -20.47 -4.56
N GLY A 47 7.17 -21.17 -3.96
CA GLY A 47 8.48 -21.34 -4.56
C GLY A 47 9.56 -21.84 -3.61
N VAL A 48 10.81 -21.59 -3.98
CA VAL A 48 12.01 -21.94 -3.21
C VAL A 48 12.70 -20.67 -2.75
N VAL A 49 12.98 -20.55 -1.46
CA VAL A 49 13.80 -19.46 -0.91
C VAL A 49 15.21 -19.59 -1.47
N ARG A 50 15.70 -18.54 -2.14
CA ARG A 50 17.05 -18.51 -2.72
C ARG A 50 18.05 -17.79 -1.84
N GLU A 51 17.61 -16.72 -1.20
CA GLU A 51 18.48 -15.87 -0.41
C GLU A 51 17.66 -15.12 0.64
N THR A 52 18.25 -14.92 1.81
CA THR A 52 17.78 -13.98 2.83
C THR A 52 18.89 -12.98 3.10
N ARG A 53 18.56 -11.70 3.19
CA ARG A 53 19.54 -10.63 3.44
C ARG A 53 19.03 -9.67 4.48
N THR A 54 19.91 -9.28 5.40
CA THR A 54 19.66 -8.23 6.39
C THR A 54 20.41 -6.96 6.00
N VAL A 55 19.80 -5.81 6.18
CA VAL A 55 20.38 -4.49 5.89
C VAL A 55 20.07 -3.53 7.04
N GLY A 56 20.94 -2.56 7.29
CA GLY A 56 20.65 -1.50 8.27
C GLY A 56 19.54 -0.56 7.78
N CYS A 57 18.72 -0.11 8.72
CA CYS A 57 17.68 0.89 8.54
C CYS A 57 18.19 2.31 8.86
N PRO A 58 17.49 3.36 8.40
CA PRO A 58 17.61 4.69 8.97
C PRO A 58 17.34 4.65 10.48
N ASP A 59 18.17 5.35 11.25
CA ASP A 59 18.00 5.48 12.71
C ASP A 59 16.69 6.24 13.01
N ARG A 60 15.74 5.53 13.62
CA ARG A 60 14.43 6.04 14.02
C ARG A 60 14.08 5.38 15.36
N SER A 61 13.79 6.19 16.38
CA SER A 61 13.46 5.70 17.73
C SER A 61 12.24 4.78 17.82
N TYR A 62 11.41 4.72 16.77
CA TYR A 62 10.23 3.87 16.69
C TYR A 62 10.42 2.62 15.82
N ALA A 63 11.61 2.40 15.23
CA ALA A 63 11.87 1.34 14.27
C ALA A 63 13.03 0.43 14.73
N ALA A 64 13.10 -0.75 14.12
CA ALA A 64 14.24 -1.64 14.27
C ALA A 64 15.47 -1.09 13.52
N ASP A 65 16.66 -1.43 14.02
CA ASP A 65 17.94 -1.04 13.41
C ASP A 65 18.18 -1.72 12.06
N GLU A 66 17.44 -2.79 11.77
CA GLU A 66 17.62 -3.63 10.58
C GLU A 66 16.29 -3.91 9.86
N ASP A 67 16.40 -4.10 8.55
CA ASP A 67 15.34 -4.62 7.67
C ASP A 67 15.84 -5.86 6.94
N HIS A 68 14.91 -6.57 6.31
CA HIS A 68 15.18 -7.86 5.73
C HIS A 68 14.60 -7.98 4.33
N LEU A 69 15.28 -8.77 3.50
CA LEU A 69 14.87 -9.18 2.17
C LEU A 69 14.87 -10.71 2.13
N ILE A 70 13.76 -11.29 1.70
CA ILE A 70 13.64 -12.71 1.33
C ILE A 70 13.46 -12.77 -0.19
N VAL A 71 14.34 -13.49 -0.87
CA VAL A 71 14.27 -13.74 -2.32
C VAL A 71 13.73 -15.15 -2.54
N VAL A 72 12.65 -15.26 -3.30
CA VAL A 72 12.00 -16.53 -3.61
C VAL A 72 12.02 -16.74 -5.12
N GLU A 73 12.55 -17.86 -5.59
CA GLU A 73 12.32 -18.29 -6.97
C GLU A 73 10.97 -18.97 -7.06
N LEU A 74 10.12 -18.43 -7.92
CA LEU A 74 8.74 -18.83 -8.02
C LEU A 74 8.59 -20.19 -8.70
N ASP A 75 7.66 -21.00 -8.20
CA ASP A 75 7.29 -22.23 -8.89
C ASP A 75 6.72 -21.91 -10.29
N ASP A 76 7.08 -22.70 -11.31
CA ASP A 76 6.61 -22.51 -12.70
C ASP A 76 5.08 -22.39 -12.81
N ASP A 77 4.38 -23.16 -12.00
CA ASP A 77 2.92 -23.16 -11.95
C ASP A 77 2.34 -21.89 -11.33
N TRP A 78 3.03 -21.34 -10.32
CA TRP A 78 2.71 -20.01 -9.78
C TRP A 78 2.94 -18.94 -10.85
N CYS A 79 4.10 -18.98 -11.54
CA CYS A 79 4.41 -18.06 -12.62
C CYS A 79 3.34 -18.07 -13.72
N ARG A 80 2.93 -19.25 -14.19
CA ARG A 80 1.88 -19.37 -15.22
C ARG A 80 0.57 -18.72 -14.82
N ARG A 81 0.11 -18.95 -13.58
CA ARG A 81 -1.14 -18.34 -13.08
C ARG A 81 -1.04 -16.83 -12.95
N ALA A 82 0.13 -16.31 -12.57
CA ALA A 82 0.35 -14.89 -12.35
C ALA A 82 0.81 -14.12 -13.61
N GLY A 83 0.92 -14.78 -14.76
CA GLY A 83 1.41 -14.15 -16.00
C GLY A 83 2.91 -13.82 -16.02
N ALA A 84 3.70 -14.47 -15.15
CA ALA A 84 5.15 -14.30 -15.04
C ALA A 84 5.92 -15.36 -15.83
N ALA A 85 7.18 -15.07 -16.17
CA ALA A 85 8.07 -16.05 -16.78
C ALA A 85 8.60 -17.06 -15.75
N PRO A 86 8.77 -18.35 -16.11
CA PRO A 86 9.57 -19.30 -15.32
C PRO A 86 10.93 -18.72 -14.92
N GLY A 87 11.34 -18.93 -13.66
CA GLY A 87 12.57 -18.34 -13.09
C GLY A 87 12.45 -16.88 -12.65
N THR A 88 11.24 -16.31 -12.63
CA THR A 88 10.97 -15.00 -12.00
C THR A 88 11.23 -15.09 -10.50
N LEU A 89 11.83 -14.06 -9.93
CA LEU A 89 12.13 -13.98 -8.49
C LEU A 89 11.17 -13.00 -7.81
N ALA A 90 10.59 -13.38 -6.67
CA ALA A 90 9.93 -12.46 -5.76
C ALA A 90 10.93 -11.89 -4.76
N ARG A 91 10.77 -10.60 -4.45
CA ARG A 91 11.45 -9.89 -3.37
C ARG A 91 10.40 -9.57 -2.32
N ILE A 92 10.59 -10.07 -1.12
CA ILE A 92 9.73 -9.86 0.03
C ILE A 92 10.51 -9.09 1.08
N LEU A 93 10.04 -7.92 1.48
CA LEU A 93 10.67 -7.08 2.49
C LEU A 93 9.82 -7.00 3.78
N HIS A 94 10.42 -6.45 4.84
CA HIS A 94 9.77 -6.14 6.12
C HIS A 94 9.32 -7.37 6.93
N VAL A 95 10.02 -8.50 6.74
CA VAL A 95 9.79 -9.74 7.49
C VAL A 95 11.13 -10.26 8.01
N VAL A 96 11.26 -10.44 9.33
CA VAL A 96 12.42 -11.10 9.93
C VAL A 96 12.41 -12.57 9.49
N PRO A 97 13.38 -13.06 8.70
CA PRO A 97 13.26 -14.38 8.10
C PRO A 97 13.36 -15.51 9.13
N ALA A 98 12.33 -16.33 9.22
CA ALA A 98 12.32 -17.63 9.90
C ALA A 98 12.53 -18.80 8.92
N VAL A 99 12.68 -18.49 7.62
CA VAL A 99 13.00 -19.43 6.54
C VAL A 99 14.44 -19.28 6.08
N SER A 100 14.99 -20.34 5.51
CA SER A 100 16.38 -20.43 5.03
C SER A 100 16.46 -20.69 3.52
N PRO A 101 17.56 -20.29 2.85
CA PRO A 101 17.83 -20.72 1.49
C PRO A 101 17.70 -22.24 1.30
N GLY A 102 16.92 -22.65 0.30
CA GLY A 102 16.58 -24.05 0.03
C GLY A 102 15.19 -24.46 0.51
N ASP A 103 14.59 -23.72 1.44
CA ASP A 103 13.24 -24.00 1.93
C ASP A 103 12.20 -23.83 0.83
N ARG A 104 11.22 -24.73 0.79
CA ARG A 104 10.03 -24.60 -0.05
C ARG A 104 8.92 -23.96 0.75
N ILE A 105 8.27 -22.96 0.16
CA ILE A 105 7.15 -22.24 0.75
C ILE A 105 5.94 -22.26 -0.18
N ALA A 106 4.76 -22.26 0.41
CA ALA A 106 3.48 -22.08 -0.27
C ALA A 106 2.87 -20.71 0.07
N VAL A 107 1.86 -20.32 -0.72
CA VAL A 107 1.03 -19.14 -0.40
C VAL A 107 0.33 -19.38 0.93
N GLY A 108 0.49 -18.45 1.88
CA GLY A 108 -0.09 -18.56 3.21
C GLY A 108 0.86 -19.06 4.29
N ASP A 109 2.04 -19.56 3.93
CA ASP A 109 3.04 -19.99 4.92
C ASP A 109 3.61 -18.77 5.68
N ALA A 110 3.89 -18.97 6.96
CA ALA A 110 4.58 -17.96 7.76
C ALA A 110 6.05 -17.86 7.33
N LEU A 111 6.49 -16.65 7.03
CA LEU A 111 7.89 -16.34 6.68
C LEU A 111 8.71 -15.90 7.89
N GLY A 112 8.03 -15.48 8.96
CA GLY A 112 8.58 -14.92 10.19
C GLY A 112 7.76 -13.72 10.68
N PRO A 113 8.15 -13.06 11.77
CA PRO A 113 7.45 -11.86 12.24
C PRO A 113 7.70 -10.67 11.31
N LEU A 114 6.71 -9.78 11.20
CA LEU A 114 6.88 -8.48 10.55
C LEU A 114 7.93 -7.66 11.31
N THR A 115 8.68 -6.83 10.59
CA THR A 115 9.65 -5.90 11.19
C THR A 115 9.20 -4.47 11.01
N ARG A 116 9.33 -3.67 12.07
CA ARG A 116 9.08 -2.23 12.01
C ARG A 116 10.26 -1.53 11.34
N SER A 117 10.16 -1.24 10.05
CA SER A 117 11.25 -0.66 9.28
C SER A 117 11.40 0.86 9.47
N GLY A 118 12.65 1.34 9.53
CA GLY A 118 12.98 2.77 9.55
C GLY A 118 12.84 3.47 8.19
N PHE A 119 12.58 2.71 7.12
CA PHE A 119 12.42 3.23 5.76
C PHE A 119 11.02 3.84 5.49
N PHE A 120 10.03 3.59 6.35
CA PHE A 120 8.70 4.19 6.23
C PHE A 120 8.24 4.90 7.50
N GLY A 121 7.35 5.89 7.32
CA GLY A 121 6.88 6.76 8.39
C GLY A 121 6.06 6.03 9.45
N ARG A 122 5.97 6.61 10.66
CA ARG A 122 5.26 6.04 11.82
C ARG A 122 3.75 5.77 11.59
N TRP A 123 3.16 6.41 10.59
CA TRP A 123 1.76 6.20 10.19
C TRP A 123 1.56 5.00 9.25
N VAL A 124 2.61 4.45 8.64
CA VAL A 124 2.49 3.25 7.80
C VAL A 124 2.39 2.05 8.73
N ASP A 125 1.41 1.17 8.55
CA ASP A 125 1.30 -0.06 9.34
C ASP A 125 2.32 -1.10 8.85
N ASP A 126 2.72 -2.02 9.72
CA ASP A 126 3.64 -3.10 9.33
C ASP A 126 2.97 -4.00 8.29
N HIS A 127 3.73 -4.39 7.27
CA HIS A 127 3.20 -5.05 6.07
C HIS A 127 4.27 -5.90 5.40
N VAL A 128 3.83 -6.76 4.48
CA VAL A 128 4.69 -7.48 3.55
C VAL A 128 4.80 -6.63 2.28
N HIS A 129 5.99 -6.09 2.00
CA HIS A 129 6.26 -5.43 0.73
C HIS A 129 6.71 -6.46 -0.31
N LEU A 130 6.05 -6.49 -1.47
CA LEU A 130 6.28 -7.47 -2.53
C LEU A 130 6.62 -6.80 -3.86
N GLY A 131 7.72 -7.23 -4.48
CA GLY A 131 8.06 -6.90 -5.87
C GLY A 131 8.65 -8.10 -6.61
N PHE A 132 8.72 -8.02 -7.94
CA PHE A 132 9.19 -9.14 -8.77
C PHE A 132 10.37 -8.74 -9.66
N ARG A 133 11.23 -9.70 -10.00
CA ARG A 133 12.38 -9.53 -10.88
C ARG A 133 12.29 -10.52 -12.04
N PRO A 134 12.55 -10.08 -13.28
CA PRO A 134 12.58 -11.00 -14.42
C PRO A 134 13.71 -12.03 -14.23
N PRO A 135 13.63 -13.18 -14.94
CA PRO A 135 14.65 -14.22 -14.85
C PRO A 135 16.05 -13.68 -15.14
N GLY A 136 17.02 -14.08 -14.32
CA GLY A 136 18.43 -13.66 -14.44
C GLY A 136 18.74 -12.23 -13.99
N ALA A 137 17.74 -11.44 -13.59
CA ALA A 137 18.00 -10.11 -13.04
C ALA A 137 18.52 -10.18 -11.60
N ASN A 138 19.31 -9.18 -11.21
CA ASN A 138 19.85 -9.08 -9.86
C ASN A 138 18.72 -8.78 -8.85
N ALA A 139 18.39 -9.79 -8.04
CA ALA A 139 17.35 -9.70 -7.03
C ALA A 139 17.69 -8.85 -5.81
N LEU A 140 18.90 -8.30 -5.70
CA LEU A 140 19.33 -7.46 -4.58
C LEU A 140 19.27 -5.96 -4.89
N ARG A 141 19.22 -5.56 -6.18
CA ARG A 141 19.04 -4.15 -6.56
C ARG A 141 17.64 -3.66 -6.17
N ALA A 142 17.54 -2.44 -5.63
CA ALA A 142 16.26 -1.83 -5.27
C ALA A 142 15.36 -1.57 -6.49
N SER A 143 15.95 -1.13 -7.62
CA SER A 143 15.23 -0.88 -8.87
C SER A 143 15.13 -2.12 -9.77
N GLY A 144 14.27 -2.03 -10.80
CA GLY A 144 14.08 -3.07 -11.81
C GLY A 144 12.94 -4.04 -11.52
N SER A 145 11.92 -3.59 -10.77
CA SER A 145 10.73 -4.39 -10.51
C SER A 145 9.86 -4.52 -11.76
N LEU A 146 9.28 -5.70 -11.93
CA LEU A 146 8.20 -5.89 -12.88
C LEU A 146 6.93 -5.18 -12.37
N PRO A 147 6.11 -4.63 -13.28
CA PRO A 147 4.75 -4.19 -12.99
C PRO A 147 3.94 -5.24 -12.21
N VAL A 148 3.22 -4.79 -11.18
CA VAL A 148 2.31 -5.62 -10.37
C VAL A 148 0.86 -5.20 -10.61
N ASP A 149 -0.03 -6.17 -10.73
CA ASP A 149 -1.47 -5.96 -10.81
C ASP A 149 -2.22 -6.94 -9.90
N VAL A 150 -3.52 -6.74 -9.76
CA VAL A 150 -4.40 -7.57 -8.93
C VAL A 150 -5.58 -8.07 -9.75
N ASP A 151 -5.95 -9.33 -9.54
CA ASP A 151 -7.13 -9.95 -10.17
C ASP A 151 -8.29 -10.06 -9.17
N VAL A 152 -8.51 -9.00 -8.40
CA VAL A 152 -9.67 -8.87 -7.51
C VAL A 152 -10.40 -7.57 -7.81
N PRO A 153 -11.74 -7.58 -7.89
CA PRO A 153 -12.49 -6.35 -7.97
C PRO A 153 -12.36 -5.56 -6.67
N VAL A 154 -12.16 -4.25 -6.78
CA VAL A 154 -12.19 -3.32 -5.65
C VAL A 154 -13.40 -2.40 -5.83
N GLU A 155 -14.33 -2.44 -4.89
CA GLU A 155 -15.51 -1.58 -4.92
C GLU A 155 -15.17 -0.16 -4.48
N GLY A 156 -15.58 0.83 -5.28
CA GLY A 156 -15.45 2.23 -4.92
C GLY A 156 -16.54 2.64 -3.94
N VAL A 157 -16.16 3.16 -2.78
CA VAL A 157 -17.08 3.64 -1.75
C VAL A 157 -17.02 5.16 -1.67
N ARG A 158 -18.13 5.80 -2.00
CA ARG A 158 -18.26 7.26 -1.88
C ARG A 158 -18.29 7.67 -0.42
N TRP A 159 -17.67 8.80 -0.13
CA TRP A 159 -17.59 9.38 1.19
C TRP A 159 -17.61 10.90 1.08
N ASP A 160 -18.28 11.57 2.01
CA ASP A 160 -18.39 13.03 2.05
C ASP A 160 -17.25 13.71 2.82
N GLY A 161 -16.30 12.93 3.35
CA GLY A 161 -15.17 13.44 4.12
C GLY A 161 -15.48 13.63 5.60
N THR A 162 -16.64 13.20 6.09
CA THR A 162 -17.01 13.33 7.51
C THR A 162 -16.97 12.01 8.25
N GLY A 163 -16.56 12.01 9.51
CA GLY A 163 -16.55 10.82 10.35
C GLY A 163 -16.17 11.11 11.78
N THR A 164 -16.18 10.08 12.61
CA THR A 164 -15.80 10.13 14.02
C THR A 164 -14.50 9.38 14.22
N VAL A 165 -13.59 9.94 15.02
CA VAL A 165 -12.32 9.28 15.37
C VAL A 165 -12.60 8.03 16.22
N VAL A 166 -12.25 6.86 15.68
CA VAL A 166 -12.38 5.55 16.35
C VAL A 166 -11.06 4.94 16.76
N GLU A 167 -9.96 5.38 16.16
CA GLU A 167 -8.61 4.95 16.50
C GLU A 167 -7.66 6.15 16.53
N ARG A 168 -6.74 6.15 17.50
CA ARG A 168 -5.61 7.07 17.56
C ARG A 168 -4.31 6.31 17.50
N GLY A 169 -3.59 6.50 16.40
CA GLY A 169 -2.19 6.13 16.28
C GLY A 169 -1.27 7.28 16.73
N PRO A 170 0.04 7.05 16.77
CA PRO A 170 0.98 8.06 17.22
C PRO A 170 1.15 9.26 16.27
N THR A 171 0.81 9.08 14.99
CA THR A 171 0.95 10.11 13.94
C THR A 171 -0.23 10.09 12.97
N HIS A 172 -1.34 9.48 13.36
CA HIS A 172 -2.53 9.34 12.52
C HIS A 172 -3.76 9.09 13.38
N VAL A 173 -4.93 9.30 12.79
CA VAL A 173 -6.22 8.84 13.33
C VAL A 173 -6.98 8.07 12.26
N VAL A 174 -7.87 7.17 12.69
CA VAL A 174 -8.80 6.46 11.80
C VAL A 174 -10.21 6.93 12.10
N LEU A 175 -10.95 7.28 11.04
CA LEU A 175 -12.36 7.62 11.11
C LEU A 175 -13.24 6.39 10.85
N ASP A 176 -14.42 6.35 11.47
CA ASP A 176 -15.44 5.31 11.29
C ASP A 176 -16.09 5.27 9.90
N ALA A 177 -15.75 6.24 9.04
CA ALA A 177 -16.29 6.38 7.70
C ALA A 177 -15.15 6.51 6.66
N PRO A 178 -15.38 6.07 5.41
CA PRO A 178 -16.60 5.39 4.94
C PRO A 178 -16.71 3.94 5.44
N VAL A 179 -17.95 3.46 5.62
CA VAL A 179 -18.22 2.08 6.07
C VAL A 179 -18.18 1.10 4.90
N HIS A 180 -17.58 -0.07 5.13
CA HIS A 180 -17.53 -1.12 4.12
C HIS A 180 -18.94 -1.64 3.75
N PRO A 181 -19.36 -1.61 2.46
CA PRO A 181 -20.71 -2.00 2.06
C PRO A 181 -20.98 -3.51 2.12
N ALA A 182 -19.96 -4.37 1.95
CA ALA A 182 -20.03 -5.79 2.30
C ALA A 182 -18.68 -6.36 2.78
N PRO A 183 -18.34 -6.18 4.07
CA PRO A 183 -17.01 -6.47 4.62
C PRO A 183 -16.54 -7.91 4.37
N ASP A 184 -17.47 -8.88 4.36
CA ASP A 184 -17.14 -10.30 4.27
C ASP A 184 -16.99 -10.83 2.83
N ARG A 185 -17.16 -9.99 1.80
CA ARG A 185 -17.36 -10.48 0.42
C ARG A 185 -16.36 -9.98 -0.61
N ARG A 186 -15.75 -8.83 -0.40
CA ARG A 186 -14.95 -8.14 -1.44
C ARG A 186 -14.05 -7.09 -0.82
N PHE A 187 -13.08 -6.63 -1.60
CA PHE A 187 -12.30 -5.45 -1.27
C PHE A 187 -13.08 -4.19 -1.64
N ALA A 188 -12.87 -3.13 -0.87
CA ALA A 188 -13.38 -1.80 -1.12
C ALA A 188 -12.27 -0.76 -0.90
N ALA A 189 -12.37 0.37 -1.58
CA ALA A 189 -11.50 1.53 -1.38
C ALA A 189 -12.33 2.82 -1.48
N LEU A 190 -11.78 3.93 -0.98
CA LEU A 190 -12.39 5.24 -1.17
C LEU A 190 -12.58 5.50 -2.66
N ALA A 191 -13.76 5.96 -3.06
CA ALA A 191 -14.04 6.37 -4.43
C ALA A 191 -13.78 7.84 -4.66
N SER A 192 -13.28 8.17 -5.85
CA SER A 192 -13.41 9.50 -6.44
C SER A 192 -14.88 9.91 -6.61
N ASP A 193 -15.13 11.17 -6.92
CA ASP A 193 -16.47 11.70 -7.20
C ASP A 193 -17.18 10.91 -8.33
N ARG A 194 -16.39 10.34 -9.26
CA ARG A 194 -16.90 9.52 -10.38
C ARG A 194 -17.06 8.03 -10.04
N GLY A 195 -16.80 7.62 -8.82
CA GLY A 195 -16.94 6.22 -8.38
C GLY A 195 -15.68 5.37 -8.54
N VAL A 196 -14.59 5.93 -9.07
CA VAL A 196 -13.33 5.19 -9.29
C VAL A 196 -12.64 4.94 -7.94
N PRO A 197 -12.34 3.68 -7.55
CA PRO A 197 -11.63 3.38 -6.32
C PRO A 197 -10.16 3.83 -6.40
N VAL A 198 -9.73 4.68 -5.45
CA VAL A 198 -8.40 5.30 -5.43
C VAL A 198 -7.46 4.66 -4.40
N ASP A 199 -6.17 4.76 -4.67
CA ASP A 199 -5.06 4.19 -3.89
C ASP A 199 -3.93 5.22 -3.73
N GLY A 200 -3.16 5.13 -2.64
CA GLY A 200 -1.99 5.99 -2.43
C GLY A 200 -2.05 6.93 -1.22
N GLY A 201 -0.94 7.63 -0.97
CA GLY A 201 -0.84 8.64 0.08
C GLY A 201 -1.27 10.00 -0.46
N LEU A 202 -2.57 10.31 -0.42
CA LEU A 202 -3.10 11.58 -0.91
C LEU A 202 -2.84 12.72 0.09
N ALA A 203 -2.19 13.82 -0.22
CA ALA A 203 -1.28 14.05 -1.34
C ALA A 203 0.19 13.91 -0.89
N HIS A 204 0.45 13.31 0.28
CA HIS A 204 1.78 13.29 0.84
C HIS A 204 2.77 12.34 0.15
N TYR A 205 2.39 11.46 -0.76
CA TYR A 205 3.36 10.78 -1.63
C TYR A 205 3.44 11.42 -3.01
N ALA A 206 4.52 11.15 -3.75
CA ALA A 206 4.77 11.73 -5.07
C ALA A 206 3.68 11.37 -6.08
N GLY A 207 3.12 10.16 -5.96
CA GLY A 207 2.04 9.67 -6.80
C GLY A 207 1.00 8.88 -6.01
N GLY A 208 -0.02 8.44 -6.75
CA GLY A 208 -1.08 7.57 -6.29
C GLY A 208 -1.50 6.61 -7.39
N GLY A 209 -2.67 6.00 -7.23
CA GLY A 209 -3.23 5.13 -8.25
C GLY A 209 -4.74 4.97 -8.15
N ALA A 210 -5.25 4.14 -9.03
CA ALA A 210 -6.63 3.67 -9.01
C ALA A 210 -6.65 2.16 -9.20
N PHE A 211 -7.70 1.52 -8.70
CA PHE A 211 -7.92 0.09 -8.93
C PHE A 211 -8.62 -0.19 -10.26
N ASP A 212 -9.35 0.79 -10.80
CA ASP A 212 -9.87 0.74 -12.17
C ASP A 212 -8.89 1.37 -13.16
N ALA A 213 -8.90 0.88 -14.40
CA ALA A 213 -8.12 1.48 -15.48
C ALA A 213 -8.65 2.88 -15.83
N LEU A 214 -7.75 3.85 -15.88
CA LEU A 214 -8.03 5.22 -16.31
C LEU A 214 -7.21 5.54 -17.56
N ALA A 215 -7.83 6.20 -18.53
CA ALA A 215 -7.10 6.74 -19.66
C ALA A 215 -6.17 7.86 -19.19
N ASP A 216 -4.95 7.92 -19.71
CA ASP A 216 -4.01 9.01 -19.43
C ASP A 216 -4.67 10.38 -19.61
N GLY A 217 -4.41 11.30 -18.69
CA GLY A 217 -5.02 12.62 -18.67
C GLY A 217 -6.41 12.68 -18.02
N THR A 218 -6.99 11.54 -17.60
CA THR A 218 -8.27 11.54 -16.88
C THR A 218 -8.12 12.18 -15.51
N ALA A 219 -8.85 13.27 -15.26
CA ALA A 219 -8.86 13.94 -13.97
C ALA A 219 -9.60 13.11 -12.91
N VAL A 220 -9.05 13.11 -11.69
CA VAL A 220 -9.64 12.52 -10.50
C VAL A 220 -9.95 13.62 -9.50
N SER A 221 -11.15 13.57 -8.91
CA SER A 221 -11.63 14.55 -7.93
C SER A 221 -12.19 13.86 -6.70
N LEU A 222 -12.06 14.53 -5.56
CA LEU A 222 -12.72 14.19 -4.30
C LEU A 222 -13.37 15.46 -3.74
N TRP A 223 -14.63 15.35 -3.34
CA TRP A 223 -15.41 16.44 -2.75
C TRP A 223 -15.49 17.68 -3.64
N GLY A 224 -15.53 17.47 -4.96
CA GLY A 224 -15.55 18.54 -5.96
C GLY A 224 -14.19 19.16 -6.25
N THR A 225 -13.14 18.83 -5.49
CA THR A 225 -11.77 19.31 -5.72
C THR A 225 -11.01 18.29 -6.57
N ARG A 226 -10.39 18.75 -7.67
CA ARG A 226 -9.47 17.90 -8.45
C ARG A 226 -8.23 17.61 -7.60
N VAL A 227 -7.93 16.33 -7.42
CA VAL A 227 -6.81 15.84 -6.60
C VAL A 227 -5.68 15.28 -7.44
N GLY A 228 -5.90 15.02 -8.73
CA GLY A 228 -4.85 14.55 -9.61
C GLY A 228 -5.32 14.14 -10.99
N VAL A 229 -4.43 13.49 -11.71
CA VAL A 229 -4.62 13.05 -13.09
C VAL A 229 -3.99 11.69 -13.33
N ALA A 230 -4.66 10.83 -14.09
CA ALA A 230 -4.11 9.58 -14.54
C ALA A 230 -2.84 9.81 -15.39
N SER A 231 -1.76 9.13 -15.02
CA SER A 231 -0.47 9.21 -15.68
C SER A 231 0.22 7.85 -15.62
N GLY A 232 0.42 7.23 -16.78
CA GLY A 232 1.07 5.93 -16.88
C GLY A 232 0.22 4.85 -16.21
N ARG A 233 0.74 4.25 -15.12
CA ARG A 233 0.03 3.21 -14.36
C ARG A 233 -0.66 3.72 -13.10
N GLY A 234 -0.45 5.00 -12.75
CA GLY A 234 -0.92 5.59 -11.50
C GLY A 234 -1.63 6.92 -11.71
N LEU A 235 -1.59 7.73 -10.67
CA LEU A 235 -2.08 9.10 -10.60
C LEU A 235 -0.92 10.03 -10.24
N SER A 236 -0.78 11.12 -10.97
CA SER A 236 0.00 12.27 -10.52
C SER A 236 -0.94 13.15 -9.71
N TRP A 237 -0.62 13.33 -8.43
CA TRP A 237 -1.42 14.17 -7.54
C TRP A 237 -1.24 15.65 -7.86
N ASP A 238 -2.34 16.39 -7.96
CA ASP A 238 -2.34 17.84 -8.00
C ASP A 238 -1.84 18.40 -6.66
N PRO A 239 -1.29 19.62 -6.64
CA PRO A 239 -0.85 20.26 -5.41
C PRO A 239 -2.09 20.71 -4.60
N VAL A 240 -2.46 19.90 -3.60
CA VAL A 240 -3.63 20.11 -2.75
C VAL A 240 -3.27 19.97 -1.28
N ASP A 241 -3.97 20.71 -0.44
CA ASP A 241 -3.97 20.57 1.01
C ASP A 241 -5.18 19.79 1.48
N LEU A 242 -4.95 18.89 2.43
CA LEU A 242 -6.00 18.26 3.20
C LEU A 242 -6.16 19.02 4.51
N LEU A 243 -7.38 19.44 4.79
CA LEU A 243 -7.77 20.12 6.01
C LEU A 243 -8.66 19.18 6.82
N ALA A 244 -8.42 19.07 8.12
CA ALA A 244 -9.29 18.39 9.07
C ALA A 244 -9.80 19.42 10.07
N ASN A 245 -11.11 19.62 10.14
CA ASN A 245 -11.75 20.67 10.96
C ASN A 245 -11.20 22.09 10.68
N GLY A 246 -10.69 22.32 9.47
CA GLY A 246 -10.10 23.59 9.04
C GLY A 246 -8.57 23.68 9.20
N ASP A 247 -7.97 22.76 9.96
CA ASP A 247 -6.52 22.73 10.18
C ASP A 247 -5.83 21.80 9.19
N ARG A 248 -4.67 22.22 8.68
CA ARG A 248 -3.90 21.45 7.71
C ARG A 248 -3.31 20.19 8.33
N VAL A 249 -3.53 19.05 7.67
CA VAL A 249 -2.94 17.76 8.01
C VAL A 249 -2.08 17.25 6.85
N VAL A 250 -1.30 16.18 7.07
CA VAL A 250 -0.37 15.66 6.06
C VAL A 250 -1.12 15.01 4.88
N GLY A 251 -2.19 14.27 5.14
CA GLY A 251 -2.95 13.64 4.08
C GLY A 251 -3.80 12.45 4.52
N LEU A 252 -4.30 11.69 3.55
CA LEU A 252 -4.97 10.40 3.69
C LEU A 252 -4.05 9.27 3.23
N SER A 253 -4.02 8.19 3.98
CA SER A 253 -3.53 6.90 3.46
C SER A 253 -4.69 6.12 2.87
N LEU A 254 -4.67 5.93 1.56
CA LEU A 254 -5.69 5.23 0.79
C LEU A 254 -5.18 3.83 0.42
N PHE A 255 -6.04 2.82 0.56
CA PHE A 255 -5.74 1.42 0.28
C PHE A 255 -7.03 0.66 0.00
N ALA A 256 -6.91 -0.52 -0.62
CA ALA A 256 -8.02 -1.48 -0.66
C ALA A 256 -8.08 -2.23 0.66
N ALA A 257 -9.29 -2.37 1.21
CA ALA A 257 -9.54 -3.06 2.47
C ALA A 257 -10.71 -4.03 2.34
N ARG A 258 -10.70 -5.08 3.15
CA ARG A 258 -11.84 -5.97 3.39
C ARG A 258 -12.13 -6.05 4.89
N GLY A 259 -13.24 -6.65 5.27
CA GLY A 259 -13.66 -6.70 6.67
C GLY A 259 -14.04 -5.31 7.17
N ASP A 260 -13.83 -5.08 8.46
CA ASP A 260 -13.98 -3.78 9.14
C ASP A 260 -12.84 -2.79 8.83
N GLY A 261 -11.88 -3.16 7.97
CA GLY A 261 -10.71 -2.35 7.65
C GLY A 261 -10.96 -1.18 6.70
N LEU A 262 -12.19 -0.98 6.18
CA LEU A 262 -12.51 0.22 5.41
C LEU A 262 -12.81 1.37 6.36
N GLY A 263 -11.94 2.37 6.32
CA GLY A 263 -12.05 3.63 7.05
C GLY A 263 -11.04 4.64 6.52
N ALA A 264 -11.16 5.90 6.90
CA ALA A 264 -10.24 6.94 6.47
C ALA A 264 -9.11 7.13 7.48
N LYS A 265 -7.88 6.79 7.07
CA LYS A 265 -6.67 7.02 7.85
C LYS A 265 -6.10 8.39 7.54
N VAL A 266 -6.28 9.33 8.46
CA VAL A 266 -5.77 10.70 8.37
C VAL A 266 -4.39 10.76 8.99
N VAL A 267 -3.38 11.13 8.20
CA VAL A 267 -1.99 11.30 8.64
C VAL A 267 -1.83 12.70 9.22
N CYS A 268 -1.49 12.78 10.50
CA CYS A 268 -1.46 14.03 11.26
C CYS A 268 -0.45 13.98 12.42
N PRO A 269 0.87 13.89 12.16
CA PRO A 269 1.90 13.85 13.20
C PRO A 269 1.91 15.10 14.10
N ASP A 270 1.45 16.23 13.58
CA ASP A 270 1.49 17.53 14.25
C ASP A 270 0.12 18.00 14.77
N SER A 271 -0.90 17.14 14.70
CA SER A 271 -2.27 17.44 15.17
C SER A 271 -2.76 16.35 16.12
N GLN A 272 -3.63 16.75 17.06
CA GLN A 272 -4.23 15.83 18.02
C GLN A 272 -5.75 15.90 17.91
N PHE A 273 -6.37 14.74 17.67
CA PHE A 273 -7.83 14.57 17.71
C PHE A 273 -8.20 13.58 18.80
N GLU A 274 -9.31 13.77 19.50
CA GLU A 274 -9.76 12.88 20.56
C GLU A 274 -10.60 11.71 20.05
N LEU A 275 -10.60 10.58 20.77
CA LEU A 275 -11.54 9.48 20.47
C LEU A 275 -12.98 9.98 20.61
N GLY A 276 -13.82 9.70 19.62
CA GLY A 276 -15.18 10.23 19.56
C GLY A 276 -15.30 11.65 19.01
N GLU A 277 -14.19 12.30 18.64
CA GLU A 277 -14.23 13.61 18.00
C GLU A 277 -14.79 13.51 16.57
N ALA A 278 -15.69 14.42 16.23
CA ALA A 278 -16.19 14.58 14.88
C ALA A 278 -15.16 15.33 14.01
N VAL A 279 -14.82 14.75 12.87
CA VAL A 279 -13.88 15.30 11.91
C VAL A 279 -14.59 15.53 10.59
N SER A 280 -14.42 16.73 10.04
CA SER A 280 -14.80 17.07 8.67
C SER A 280 -13.52 17.35 7.88
N LEU A 281 -13.32 16.58 6.81
CA LEU A 281 -12.22 16.78 5.88
C LEU A 281 -12.63 17.71 4.74
N ALA A 282 -11.67 18.52 4.27
CA ALA A 282 -11.82 19.34 3.09
C ALA A 282 -10.52 19.35 2.28
N LEU A 283 -10.64 19.57 0.97
CA LEU A 283 -9.51 19.68 0.05
C LEU A 283 -9.49 21.07 -0.59
N SER A 284 -8.33 21.72 -0.55
CA SER A 284 -8.10 23.00 -1.22
C SER A 284 -6.87 22.92 -2.13
N PRO A 285 -6.89 23.53 -3.32
CA PRO A 285 -5.66 23.76 -4.10
C PRO A 285 -4.60 24.48 -3.26
N SER A 286 -3.34 24.14 -3.46
CA SER A 286 -2.21 24.69 -2.70
C SER A 286 -1.05 25.02 -3.63
N ASP A 287 -0.34 26.11 -3.34
CA ASP A 287 0.91 26.47 -4.02
C ASP A 287 2.15 25.89 -3.30
N ASP A 288 1.97 25.34 -2.09
CA ASP A 288 3.01 24.78 -1.24
C ASP A 288 2.52 23.49 -0.57
N PRO A 289 2.17 22.42 -1.33
CA PRO A 289 1.59 21.19 -0.78
C PRO A 289 2.60 20.38 0.04
N ILE A 290 2.12 19.66 1.06
CA ILE A 290 2.96 18.70 1.79
C ILE A 290 3.28 17.53 0.86
N ARG A 291 4.56 17.25 0.66
CA ARG A 291 5.08 16.06 -0.04
C ARG A 291 6.15 15.38 0.81
N LEU A 292 5.96 14.09 1.04
CA LEU A 292 6.83 13.18 1.76
C LEU A 292 7.34 12.12 0.76
N GLY A 293 8.56 11.65 0.94
CA GLY A 293 9.26 10.92 -0.12
C GLY A 293 10.09 11.91 -0.93
N VAL A 294 11.38 11.91 -0.62
CA VAL A 294 12.43 12.72 -1.22
C VAL A 294 12.53 12.40 -2.74
N GLY A 295 12.81 13.35 -3.62
CA GLY A 295 13.93 14.28 -3.48
C GLY A 295 15.22 13.55 -3.81
#